data_AF-A0A930DDG7-F1
#
_entry.id   AF-A0A930DDG7-F1
#
_cell.length_a   1.000
_cell.length_b   1.000
_cell.length_c   1.000
_cell.angle_alpha   90.00
_cell.angle_beta   90.00
_cell.angle_gamma   90.00
#
_symmetry.space_group_name_H-M   'P 1'
#
loop_
_entity.id
_entity.type
_entity.pdbx_description
1 polymer ?
#
loop_
_entity_poly.entity_id
_entity_poly.type
_entity_poly.pdbx_seq_one_letter_code
_entity_poly.pdbx_strand_id
1 'polypeptide(L)'
;NKTDVQCSVFSGSNKGSDRVVTINRFKGNVIASISYIIDFVNQRMNHSIIKLDEGRVDIDSYPARALFEGVINAIAHRDYYLDGTQIQVDMFKDRLEISSPGGFYRGEKLGKTYDLSTIISKRRNEIISGVLVLCNVMEAAGTGFDKIVEEYKSADEVHKPYIYSKSDHFTLVLPDLTYDRGIENNDVPNISFQPVPQGTELDKKVLSFCYHRAHKVSEIVEYLGISDSTYFRKKVLANLEKNGYLEKSKLSRAAFYKTNHSMVSIE
;
A
#
# COMPACT_ATOMS: atom_id res chain seq x y z
N ASN A 1 -18.73 -9.56 16.26
CA ASN A 1 -18.07 -9.61 17.59
C ASN A 1 -16.83 -8.73 17.49
N LYS A 2 -16.32 -8.15 18.58
CA LYS A 2 -15.37 -7.01 18.45
C LYS A 2 -13.91 -7.42 18.17
N THR A 3 -13.59 -8.71 18.30
CA THR A 3 -12.25 -9.29 18.10
C THR A 3 -12.20 -10.29 16.94
N ASP A 4 -13.18 -10.22 16.02
CA ASP A 4 -13.17 -11.09 14.85
C ASP A 4 -11.97 -10.74 13.95
N VAL A 5 -11.31 -11.77 13.44
CA VAL A 5 -10.20 -11.69 12.50
C VAL A 5 -10.50 -12.57 11.29
N GLN A 6 -10.17 -12.09 10.10
CA GLN A 6 -10.17 -12.88 8.88
C GLN A 6 -8.78 -12.82 8.24
N CYS A 7 -8.23 -13.99 7.95
CA CYS A 7 -6.98 -14.13 7.22
C CYS A 7 -7.24 -14.83 5.88
N SER A 8 -6.82 -14.23 4.77
CA SER A 8 -7.08 -14.75 3.43
C SER A 8 -5.77 -14.86 2.63
N VAL A 9 -5.72 -15.81 1.70
CA VAL A 9 -4.62 -15.94 0.72
C VAL A 9 -5.24 -15.94 -0.67
N PHE A 10 -4.78 -15.02 -1.52
CA PHE A 10 -5.20 -14.88 -2.91
C PHE A 10 -4.05 -15.31 -3.83
N SER A 11 -4.35 -15.96 -4.96
CA SER A 11 -3.30 -16.35 -5.90
C SER A 11 -2.83 -15.20 -6.80
N GLY A 12 -3.59 -14.11 -6.89
CA GLY A 12 -3.26 -12.93 -7.70
C GLY A 12 -2.82 -11.72 -6.88
N SER A 13 -2.78 -10.56 -7.53
CA SER A 13 -2.45 -9.26 -6.92
C SER A 13 -3.67 -8.50 -6.36
N ASN A 14 -4.88 -9.03 -6.54
CA ASN A 14 -6.12 -8.39 -6.09
C ASN A 14 -7.14 -9.42 -5.59
N LYS A 15 -8.12 -8.97 -4.79
CA LYS A 15 -9.14 -9.84 -4.19
C LYS A 15 -10.11 -10.47 -5.21
N GLY A 16 -10.15 -9.91 -6.43
CA GLY A 16 -10.94 -10.42 -7.55
C GLY A 16 -10.17 -11.43 -8.41
N SER A 17 -8.95 -11.83 -8.03
CA SER A 17 -8.21 -12.88 -8.72
C SER A 17 -9.06 -14.14 -8.81
N ASP A 18 -8.95 -14.87 -9.93
CA ASP A 18 -9.79 -16.03 -10.24
C ASP A 18 -9.82 -17.11 -9.14
N ARG A 19 -8.80 -17.15 -8.26
CA ARG A 19 -8.70 -18.13 -7.18
C ARG A 19 -8.33 -17.53 -5.83
N VAL A 20 -9.20 -17.77 -4.86
CA VAL A 20 -8.88 -17.65 -3.43
C VAL A 20 -8.29 -18.97 -2.96
N VAL A 21 -7.07 -18.95 -2.44
CA VAL A 21 -6.38 -20.15 -1.96
C VAL A 21 -6.94 -20.60 -0.62
N THR A 22 -7.20 -19.67 0.29
CA THR A 22 -7.72 -19.96 1.63
C THR A 22 -8.38 -18.73 2.23
N ILE A 23 -9.44 -18.94 3.03
CA ILE A 23 -10.00 -17.95 3.95
C ILE A 23 -10.20 -18.63 5.29
N ASN A 24 -9.54 -18.12 6.32
CA ASN A 24 -9.75 -18.55 7.69
C ASN A 24 -10.34 -17.41 8.52
N ARG A 25 -11.23 -17.77 9.45
CA ARG A 25 -11.81 -16.84 10.42
C ARG A 25 -11.44 -17.28 11.81
N PHE A 26 -11.03 -16.34 12.62
CA PHE A 26 -10.69 -16.57 14.01
C PHE A 26 -11.45 -15.62 14.92
N LYS A 27 -11.80 -16.14 16.08
CA LYS A 27 -12.47 -15.41 17.14
C LYS A 27 -11.87 -15.83 18.47
N GLY A 28 -11.27 -14.87 19.15
CA GLY A 28 -10.67 -15.09 20.46
C GLY A 28 -10.52 -13.78 21.23
N ASN A 29 -9.72 -13.81 22.29
CA ASN A 29 -9.30 -12.59 22.96
C ASN A 29 -8.20 -11.87 22.13
N VAL A 30 -7.81 -10.67 22.54
CA VAL A 30 -6.81 -9.84 21.85
C VAL A 30 -5.47 -10.59 21.65
N ILE A 31 -4.96 -11.24 22.70
CA ILE A 31 -3.66 -11.95 22.65
C ILE A 31 -3.73 -13.16 21.73
N ALA A 32 -4.83 -13.92 21.79
CA ALA A 32 -5.07 -15.04 20.90
C ALA A 32 -5.20 -14.60 19.44
N SER A 33 -5.78 -13.41 19.20
CA SER A 33 -5.90 -12.83 17.86
C SER A 33 -4.54 -12.41 17.29
N ILE A 34 -3.66 -11.83 18.12
CA ILE A 34 -2.27 -11.53 17.74
C ILE A 34 -1.55 -12.80 17.31
N SER A 35 -1.57 -13.81 18.18
CA SER A 35 -0.87 -15.09 17.96
C SER A 35 -1.39 -15.77 16.69
N TYR A 36 -2.72 -15.81 16.52
CA TYR A 36 -3.35 -16.40 15.35
C TYR A 36 -2.91 -15.76 14.03
N ILE A 37 -2.88 -14.42 13.97
CA ILE A 37 -2.48 -13.71 12.74
C ILE A 37 -1.01 -13.99 12.42
N ILE A 38 -0.13 -13.89 13.41
CA ILE A 38 1.31 -14.12 13.24
C ILE A 38 1.56 -15.56 12.76
N ASP A 39 0.95 -16.55 13.43
CA ASP A 39 1.08 -17.96 13.05
C ASP A 39 0.54 -18.21 11.64
N PHE A 40 -0.59 -17.59 11.27
CA PHE A 40 -1.17 -17.73 9.95
C PHE A 40 -0.22 -17.26 8.85
N VAL A 41 0.40 -16.09 9.04
CA VAL A 41 1.33 -15.48 8.07
C VAL A 41 2.64 -16.27 8.04
N ASN A 42 3.24 -16.57 9.19
CA ASN A 42 4.50 -17.33 9.28
C ASN A 42 4.38 -18.70 8.59
N GLN A 43 3.26 -19.41 8.76
CA GLN A 43 3.08 -20.72 8.12
C GLN A 43 2.93 -20.68 6.59
N ARG A 44 2.70 -19.50 6.00
CA ARG A 44 2.32 -19.33 4.59
C ARG A 44 3.24 -18.42 3.81
N MET A 45 4.06 -17.62 4.49
CA MET A 45 5.05 -16.78 3.84
C MET A 45 6.22 -17.64 3.35
N ASN A 46 6.96 -17.12 2.38
CA ASN A 46 8.17 -17.80 1.95
C ASN A 46 9.27 -17.58 2.99
N HIS A 47 9.96 -18.67 3.31
CA HIS A 47 11.21 -18.67 4.06
C HIS A 47 12.31 -19.06 3.08
N SER A 48 12.99 -18.07 2.55
CA SER A 48 13.96 -18.22 1.47
C SER A 48 15.40 -18.13 1.98
N ILE A 49 16.34 -18.62 1.16
CA ILE A 49 17.76 -18.60 1.47
C ILE A 49 18.50 -18.07 0.25
N ILE A 50 19.22 -16.95 0.43
CA ILE A 50 20.13 -16.39 -0.58
C ILE A 50 21.51 -16.99 -0.35
N LYS A 51 22.04 -17.68 -1.37
CA LYS A 51 23.40 -18.24 -1.33
C LYS A 51 24.42 -17.16 -1.69
N LEU A 52 25.46 -17.02 -0.87
CA LEU A 52 26.59 -16.13 -1.09
C LEU A 52 27.85 -16.97 -1.33
N ASP A 53 28.90 -16.36 -1.89
CA ASP A 53 30.19 -17.03 -2.12
C ASP A 53 30.77 -17.61 -0.82
N GLU A 54 30.58 -16.91 0.30
CA GLU A 54 30.97 -17.35 1.65
C GLU A 54 29.75 -17.44 2.60
N GLY A 55 28.74 -18.24 2.24
CA GLY A 55 27.69 -18.65 3.17
C GLY A 55 26.27 -18.44 2.63
N ARG A 56 25.35 -18.05 3.52
CA ARG A 56 23.95 -17.84 3.17
C ARG A 56 23.31 -16.76 4.04
N VAL A 57 22.27 -16.14 3.52
CA VAL A 57 21.38 -15.24 4.25
C VAL A 57 19.97 -15.80 4.16
N ASP A 58 19.34 -16.01 5.32
CA ASP A 58 17.94 -16.41 5.40
C ASP A 58 17.08 -15.14 5.26
N ILE A 59 16.06 -15.18 4.41
CA ILE A 59 15.18 -14.05 4.11
C ILE A 59 13.72 -14.51 4.11
N ASP A 60 12.92 -13.86 4.96
CA ASP A 60 11.47 -14.07 5.02
C ASP A 60 10.75 -13.07 4.12
N SER A 61 9.59 -13.44 3.56
CA SER A 61 8.75 -12.50 2.80
C SER A 61 8.47 -11.21 3.55
N TYR A 62 8.19 -11.30 4.86
CA TYR A 62 7.90 -10.16 5.72
C TYR A 62 8.79 -10.25 6.96
N PRO A 63 9.62 -9.23 7.23
CA PRO A 63 10.45 -9.22 8.43
C PRO A 63 9.61 -9.41 9.69
N ALA A 64 10.04 -10.32 10.57
CA ALA A 64 9.25 -10.72 11.75
C ALA A 64 8.85 -9.52 12.63
N ARG A 65 9.75 -8.54 12.78
CA ARG A 65 9.44 -7.34 13.57
C ARG A 65 8.42 -6.45 12.87
N ALA A 66 8.51 -6.26 11.55
CA ALA A 66 7.55 -5.46 10.80
C ALA A 66 6.14 -6.08 10.82
N LEU A 67 6.05 -7.41 10.66
CA LEU A 67 4.79 -8.15 10.79
C LEU A 67 4.19 -7.95 12.19
N PHE A 68 4.99 -8.13 13.23
CA PHE A 68 4.55 -7.98 14.61
C PHE A 68 4.00 -6.58 14.89
N GLU A 69 4.75 -5.52 14.54
CA GLU A 69 4.30 -4.13 14.70
C GLU A 69 3.01 -3.84 13.93
N GLY A 70 2.89 -4.35 12.70
CA GLY A 70 1.69 -4.21 11.89
C GLY A 70 0.44 -4.80 12.56
N VAL A 71 0.56 -6.02 13.11
CA VAL A 71 -0.54 -6.71 13.80
C VAL A 71 -0.92 -6.00 15.09
N ILE A 72 0.07 -5.58 15.88
CA ILE A 72 -0.16 -4.84 17.13
C ILE A 72 -0.86 -3.51 16.84
N ASN A 73 -0.40 -2.77 15.83
CA ASN A 73 -1.02 -1.51 15.41
C ASN A 73 -2.47 -1.71 14.96
N ALA A 74 -2.74 -2.76 14.17
CA ALA A 74 -4.09 -3.08 13.72
C ALA A 74 -5.06 -3.30 14.89
N ILE A 75 -4.61 -3.93 15.97
CA ILE A 75 -5.41 -4.21 17.18
C ILE A 75 -5.52 -2.99 18.09
N ALA A 76 -4.41 -2.32 18.35
CA ALA A 76 -4.34 -1.18 19.27
C ALA A 76 -5.15 0.02 18.74
N HIS A 77 -5.19 0.19 17.41
CA HIS A 77 -5.83 1.35 16.77
C HIS A 77 -7.15 1.03 16.05
N ARG A 78 -7.65 -0.20 16.12
CA ARG A 78 -8.98 -0.59 15.61
C ARG A 78 -10.09 0.28 16.22
N ASP A 79 -11.05 0.68 15.39
CA ASP A 79 -12.29 1.27 15.86
C ASP A 79 -13.24 0.18 16.39
N TYR A 80 -13.28 0.06 17.72
CA TYR A 80 -14.13 -0.91 18.41
C TYR A 80 -15.62 -0.53 18.42
N TYR A 81 -16.01 0.66 17.96
CA TYR A 81 -17.42 1.01 17.83
C TYR A 81 -18.07 0.44 16.57
N LEU A 82 -17.30 0.14 15.53
CA LEU A 82 -17.83 -0.42 14.27
C LEU A 82 -18.27 -1.88 14.43
N ASP A 83 -19.58 -2.13 14.42
CA ASP A 83 -20.18 -3.46 14.40
C ASP A 83 -20.10 -4.13 13.02
N GLY A 84 -20.11 -5.47 13.03
CA GLY A 84 -20.04 -6.26 11.79
C GLY A 84 -18.69 -6.20 11.06
N THR A 85 -17.65 -5.64 11.68
CA THR A 85 -16.31 -5.50 11.10
C THR A 85 -15.27 -6.41 11.78
N GLN A 86 -14.21 -6.73 11.06
CA GLN A 86 -13.11 -7.58 11.49
C GLN A 86 -11.77 -6.98 11.04
N ILE A 87 -10.69 -7.33 11.73
CA ILE A 87 -9.35 -7.10 11.16
C ILE A 87 -9.19 -8.07 9.98
N GLN A 88 -8.79 -7.56 8.83
CA GLN A 88 -8.55 -8.34 7.62
C GLN A 88 -7.06 -8.41 7.35
N VAL A 89 -6.55 -9.62 7.15
CA VAL A 89 -5.15 -9.91 6.86
C VAL A 89 -5.11 -10.67 5.55
N ASP A 90 -4.78 -9.99 4.46
CA ASP A 90 -4.86 -10.54 3.12
C ASP A 90 -3.47 -10.69 2.51
N MET A 91 -3.08 -11.94 2.23
CA MET A 91 -1.84 -12.28 1.54
C MET A 91 -2.09 -12.36 0.04
N PHE A 92 -1.29 -11.62 -0.73
CA PHE A 92 -1.25 -11.65 -2.20
C PHE A 92 0.09 -12.21 -2.66
N LYS A 93 0.25 -12.39 -3.97
CA LYS A 93 1.51 -12.87 -4.56
C LYS A 93 2.74 -11.98 -4.25
N ASP A 94 2.53 -10.69 -3.98
CA ASP A 94 3.56 -9.66 -3.94
C ASP A 94 3.60 -8.87 -2.62
N ARG A 95 2.62 -9.09 -1.72
CA ARG A 95 2.48 -8.32 -0.48
C ARG A 95 1.51 -8.94 0.51
N LEU A 96 1.61 -8.48 1.75
CA LEU A 96 0.64 -8.65 2.82
C LEU A 96 -0.07 -7.32 3.08
N GLU A 97 -1.40 -7.34 3.13
CA GLU A 97 -2.23 -6.21 3.56
C GLU A 97 -2.85 -6.50 4.93
N ILE A 98 -2.57 -5.64 5.92
CA ILE A 98 -3.17 -5.67 7.25
C ILE A 98 -4.13 -4.48 7.36
N SER A 99 -5.43 -4.77 7.29
CA SER A 99 -6.49 -3.76 7.33
C SER A 99 -7.26 -3.80 8.64
N SER A 100 -7.27 -2.68 9.37
CA SER A 100 -8.03 -2.52 10.61
C SER A 100 -9.27 -1.64 10.40
N PRO A 101 -10.41 -1.97 11.04
CA PRO A 101 -11.60 -1.12 11.01
C PRO A 101 -11.34 0.27 11.58
N GLY A 102 -11.91 1.28 10.94
CA GLY A 102 -11.73 2.69 11.25
C GLY A 102 -10.69 3.35 10.36
N GLY A 103 -11.00 4.54 9.84
CA GLY A 103 -10.03 5.35 9.10
C GLY A 103 -8.91 5.91 9.98
N PHE A 104 -8.01 6.67 9.37
CA PHE A 104 -6.94 7.38 10.04
C PHE A 104 -7.49 8.27 11.18
N TYR A 105 -6.66 8.54 12.20
CA TYR A 105 -7.11 9.25 13.39
C TYR A 105 -7.79 10.58 13.02
N ARG A 106 -9.01 10.82 13.51
CA ARG A 106 -9.93 11.93 13.15
C ARG A 106 -10.58 11.89 11.76
N GLY A 107 -10.53 10.76 11.06
CA GLY A 107 -11.28 10.55 9.81
C GLY A 107 -10.67 11.26 8.59
N GLU A 108 -9.42 11.72 8.70
CA GLU A 108 -8.69 12.27 7.57
C GLU A 108 -8.43 11.17 6.53
N LYS A 109 -8.68 11.49 5.26
CA LYS A 109 -8.29 10.60 4.17
C LYS A 109 -6.77 10.70 4.02
N LEU A 110 -6.07 9.63 4.40
CA LEU A 110 -4.66 9.49 4.11
C LEU A 110 -4.51 8.77 2.76
N GLY A 111 -3.91 9.46 1.79
CA GLY A 111 -3.49 8.84 0.55
C GLY A 111 -2.49 7.71 0.77
N LYS A 112 -2.07 7.05 -0.31
CA LYS A 112 -0.96 6.10 -0.26
C LYS A 112 0.32 6.85 0.12
N THR A 113 0.91 6.51 1.26
CA THR A 113 2.10 7.16 1.81
C THR A 113 3.17 6.13 2.17
N TYR A 114 4.38 6.35 1.66
CA TYR A 114 5.58 5.56 1.95
C TYR A 114 6.45 6.17 3.06
N ASP A 115 6.24 7.44 3.38
CA ASP A 115 6.92 8.11 4.48
C ASP A 115 6.16 7.90 5.80
N LEU A 116 6.37 6.73 6.39
CA LEU A 116 5.74 6.35 7.66
C LEU A 116 6.33 7.14 8.85
N SER A 117 7.55 7.69 8.72
CA SER A 117 8.25 8.41 9.80
C SER A 117 7.56 9.72 10.21
N THR A 118 6.81 10.31 9.28
CA THR A 118 6.02 11.53 9.54
C THR A 118 4.75 11.27 10.35
N ILE A 119 4.38 10.00 10.54
CA ILE A 119 3.12 9.62 11.17
C ILE A 119 3.26 9.62 12.69
N ILE A 120 2.70 10.65 13.31
CA ILE A 120 2.66 10.77 14.77
C ILE A 120 1.70 9.72 15.35
N SER A 121 2.22 8.86 16.22
CA SER A 121 1.40 7.86 16.93
C SER A 121 0.39 8.54 17.87
N LYS A 122 -0.90 8.32 17.60
CA LYS A 122 -2.01 8.72 18.48
C LYS A 122 -2.85 7.50 18.84
N ARG A 123 -2.88 7.15 20.13
CA ARG A 123 -3.58 5.98 20.63
C ARG A 123 -5.09 6.21 20.54
N ARG A 124 -5.80 5.38 19.76
CA ARG A 124 -7.27 5.39 19.70
C ARG A 124 -7.87 4.72 20.94
N ASN A 125 -7.25 3.62 21.39
CA ASN A 125 -7.73 2.83 22.51
C ASN A 125 -6.67 2.83 23.62
N GLU A 126 -6.73 3.79 24.54
CA GLU A 126 -5.72 3.94 25.59
C GLU A 126 -5.64 2.73 26.52
N ILE A 127 -6.78 2.15 26.91
CA ILE A 127 -6.84 0.97 27.78
C ILE A 127 -6.20 -0.24 27.10
N ILE A 128 -6.58 -0.52 25.86
CA ILE A 128 -6.02 -1.65 25.09
C ILE A 128 -4.52 -1.45 24.89
N SER A 129 -4.10 -0.25 24.49
CA SER A 129 -2.67 0.08 24.32
C SER A 129 -1.91 -0.08 25.64
N GLY A 130 -2.50 0.34 26.77
CA GLY A 130 -1.91 0.17 28.10
C GLY A 130 -1.70 -1.29 28.47
N VAL A 131 -2.68 -2.15 28.20
CA VAL A 131 -2.54 -3.61 28.41
C VAL A 131 -1.44 -4.19 27.51
N LEU A 132 -1.38 -3.79 26.23
CA LEU A 132 -0.35 -4.26 25.30
C LEU A 132 1.07 -3.84 25.75
N VAL A 133 1.22 -2.63 26.31
CA VAL A 133 2.47 -2.17 26.91
C VAL A 133 2.83 -3.01 28.15
N LEU A 134 1.87 -3.28 29.04
CA LEU A 134 2.09 -4.11 30.23
C LEU A 134 2.44 -5.57 29.88
N CYS A 135 1.89 -6.09 28.79
CA CYS A 135 2.23 -7.40 28.25
C CYS A 135 3.56 -7.43 27.48
N ASN A 136 4.28 -6.31 27.40
CA ASN A 136 5.55 -6.17 26.67
C ASN A 136 5.46 -6.50 25.16
N VAL A 137 4.28 -6.30 24.57
CA VAL A 137 4.03 -6.51 23.13
C VAL A 137 3.88 -5.20 22.36
N MET A 138 3.93 -4.05 23.04
CA MET A 138 3.87 -2.72 22.43
C MET A 138 4.77 -1.75 23.21
N GLU A 139 5.48 -0.88 22.52
CA GLU A 139 6.25 0.18 23.17
C GLU A 139 5.41 1.42 23.43
N ALA A 140 5.58 2.03 24.61
CA ALA A 140 4.88 3.26 24.95
C ALA A 140 5.29 4.47 24.09
N ALA A 141 6.51 4.44 23.52
CA ALA A 141 7.07 5.53 22.73
C ALA A 141 6.41 5.71 21.34
N GLY A 142 5.63 4.73 20.85
CA GLY A 142 4.96 4.84 19.55
C GLY A 142 5.87 4.64 18.34
N THR A 143 6.96 3.91 18.50
CA THR A 143 8.05 3.64 17.53
C THR A 143 7.72 2.57 16.48
N GLY A 144 6.47 2.07 16.45
CA GLY A 144 6.12 0.89 15.64
C GLY A 144 6.34 1.10 14.14
N PHE A 145 6.04 2.30 13.62
CA PHE A 145 6.31 2.63 12.22
C PHE A 145 7.80 2.80 11.93
N ASP A 146 8.57 3.41 12.84
CA ASP A 146 10.02 3.53 12.68
C ASP A 146 10.69 2.17 12.57
N LYS A 147 10.22 1.19 13.34
CA LYS A 147 10.70 -0.20 13.26
C LYS A 147 10.35 -0.87 11.96
N ILE A 148 9.12 -0.67 11.45
CA ILE A 148 8.75 -1.19 10.13
C ILE A 148 9.67 -0.60 9.05
N VAL A 149 9.96 0.71 9.11
CA VAL A 149 10.86 1.37 8.17
C VAL A 149 12.29 0.83 8.28
N GLU A 150 12.79 0.63 9.50
CA GLU A 150 14.14 0.11 9.75
C GLU A 150 14.32 -1.32 9.23
N GLU A 151 13.32 -2.19 9.39
CA GLU A 151 13.35 -3.57 8.87
C GLU A 151 13.35 -3.63 7.34
N TYR A 152 12.79 -2.61 6.68
CA TYR A 152 12.76 -2.48 5.22
C TYR A 152 13.84 -1.53 4.67
N LYS A 153 14.79 -1.06 5.48
CA LYS A 153 15.77 -0.03 5.07
C LYS A 153 16.64 -0.41 3.87
N SER A 154 16.91 -1.71 3.68
CA SER A 154 17.72 -2.22 2.57
C SER A 154 16.89 -2.61 1.36
N ALA A 155 15.55 -2.49 1.43
CA ALA A 155 14.64 -2.82 0.35
C ALA A 155 14.67 -1.72 -0.74
N ASP A 156 14.50 -2.12 -1.99
CA ASP A 156 14.32 -1.19 -3.10
C ASP A 156 12.94 -0.51 -3.07
N GLU A 157 12.70 0.42 -4.00
CA GLU A 157 11.44 1.19 -4.05
C GLU A 157 10.19 0.33 -4.22
N VAL A 158 10.26 -0.79 -4.94
CA VAL A 158 9.08 -1.66 -5.20
C VAL A 158 8.78 -2.58 -4.01
N HIS A 159 9.70 -2.66 -3.05
CA HIS A 159 9.57 -3.40 -1.81
C HIS A 159 9.40 -2.50 -0.58
N LYS A 160 9.19 -1.19 -0.74
CA LYS A 160 8.96 -0.30 0.41
C LYS A 160 7.55 -0.44 1.00
N PRO A 161 7.41 -0.53 2.33
CA PRO A 161 6.12 -0.57 2.99
C PRO A 161 5.40 0.76 2.84
N TYR A 162 4.08 0.71 2.81
CA TYR A 162 3.26 1.90 2.74
C TYR A 162 1.95 1.72 3.49
N ILE A 163 1.32 2.84 3.80
CA ILE A 163 0.01 2.88 4.43
C ILE A 163 -0.96 3.65 3.55
N TYR A 164 -2.24 3.37 3.69
CA TYR A 164 -3.30 4.23 3.19
C TYR A 164 -4.54 4.10 4.07
N SER A 165 -5.42 5.08 4.01
CA SER A 165 -6.69 5.04 4.73
C SER A 165 -7.84 5.42 3.82
N LYS A 166 -8.90 4.62 3.87
CA LYS A 166 -10.23 5.03 3.43
C LYS A 166 -11.03 5.50 4.65
N SER A 167 -12.29 5.87 4.44
CA SER A 167 -13.15 6.41 5.51
C SER A 167 -13.43 5.40 6.63
N ASP A 168 -13.42 4.12 6.32
CA ASP A 168 -13.89 3.02 7.17
C ASP A 168 -12.79 2.00 7.53
N HIS A 169 -11.60 2.12 6.93
CA HIS A 169 -10.46 1.26 7.25
C HIS A 169 -9.12 1.97 7.04
N PHE A 170 -8.16 1.54 7.84
CA PHE A 170 -6.74 1.84 7.72
C PHE A 170 -6.01 0.57 7.28
N THR A 171 -5.11 0.68 6.30
CA THR A 171 -4.36 -0.47 5.79
C THR A 171 -2.87 -0.19 5.83
N LEU A 172 -2.12 -1.10 6.45
CA LEU A 172 -0.68 -1.24 6.29
C LEU A 172 -0.41 -2.29 5.21
N VAL A 173 0.50 -1.99 4.30
CA VAL A 173 0.97 -2.90 3.27
C VAL A 173 2.45 -3.19 3.49
N LEU A 174 2.77 -4.48 3.62
CA LEU A 174 4.12 -5.01 3.70
C LEU A 174 4.42 -5.76 2.40
N PRO A 175 5.29 -5.24 1.52
CA PRO A 175 5.73 -5.95 0.31
C PRO A 175 6.49 -7.24 0.65
N ASP A 176 6.33 -8.26 -0.19
CA ASP A 176 7.03 -9.54 -0.05
C ASP A 176 8.47 -9.39 -0.55
N LEU A 177 9.45 -9.42 0.36
CA LEU A 177 10.89 -9.30 0.06
C LEU A 177 11.47 -10.47 -0.75
N THR A 178 10.74 -11.57 -0.90
CA THR A 178 11.13 -12.74 -1.69
C THR A 178 10.54 -12.75 -3.10
N TYR A 179 9.69 -11.77 -3.43
CA TYR A 179 9.04 -11.68 -4.71
C TYR A 179 9.80 -10.72 -5.65
N ASP A 180 10.66 -11.26 -6.51
CA ASP A 180 11.62 -10.49 -7.33
C ASP A 180 11.07 -9.26 -8.06
N ARG A 181 9.80 -9.29 -8.49
CA ARG A 181 9.18 -8.16 -9.22
C ARG A 181 8.72 -7.01 -8.31
N GLY A 182 8.69 -7.23 -7.00
CA GLY A 182 8.08 -6.35 -6.01
C GLY A 182 6.62 -6.05 -6.27
N ILE A 183 6.10 -5.02 -5.62
CA ILE A 183 4.76 -4.52 -5.92
C ILE A 183 4.83 -3.74 -7.23
N GLU A 184 4.29 -4.37 -8.28
CA GLU A 184 3.93 -3.65 -9.50
C GLU A 184 2.87 -2.61 -9.12
N ASN A 185 3.22 -1.32 -9.22
CA ASN A 185 2.25 -0.23 -9.06
C ASN A 185 1.21 -0.37 -10.18
N ASN A 186 0.17 -1.18 -9.96
CA ASN A 186 -0.94 -1.35 -10.88
C ASN A 186 -1.77 -0.06 -11.07
N ASP A 187 -1.42 1.03 -10.39
CA ASP A 187 -1.93 2.37 -10.71
C ASP A 187 -1.24 2.99 -11.94
N VAL A 188 -0.03 2.53 -12.28
CA VAL A 188 0.81 3.04 -13.37
C VAL A 188 1.23 1.87 -14.27
N PRO A 189 0.40 1.47 -15.23
CA PRO A 189 0.72 0.35 -16.12
C PRO A 189 1.91 0.70 -16.99
N ASN A 190 2.69 -0.31 -17.35
CA ASN A 190 3.59 -0.16 -18.48
C ASN A 190 2.75 -0.11 -19.76
N ILE A 191 3.02 0.85 -20.62
CA ILE A 191 2.17 1.17 -21.77
C ILE A 191 2.96 1.27 -23.07
N SER A 192 2.27 0.92 -24.14
CA SER A 192 2.68 1.11 -25.53
C SER A 192 1.73 2.07 -26.23
N PHE A 193 2.29 3.00 -27.00
CA PHE A 193 1.57 4.01 -27.76
C PHE A 193 2.39 4.46 -28.96
N GLN A 194 1.74 4.97 -30.00
CA GLN A 194 2.46 5.52 -31.16
C GLN A 194 3.19 6.81 -30.75
N PRO A 195 4.43 7.04 -31.23
CA PRO A 195 5.16 8.25 -30.92
C PRO A 195 4.34 9.52 -31.22
N VAL A 196 4.16 10.35 -30.19
CA VAL A 196 3.38 11.58 -30.29
C VAL A 196 4.18 12.59 -31.13
N PRO A 197 3.56 13.28 -32.11
CA PRO A 197 4.22 14.36 -32.83
C PRO A 197 4.73 15.43 -31.86
N GLN A 198 6.02 15.78 -31.96
CA GLN A 198 6.70 16.69 -31.02
C GLN A 198 6.64 16.22 -29.55
N GLY A 199 6.58 14.90 -29.34
CA GLY A 199 6.55 14.28 -28.03
C GLY A 199 7.81 14.51 -27.22
N THR A 200 7.71 14.26 -25.92
CA THR A 200 8.79 14.41 -24.94
C THR A 200 9.05 13.11 -24.19
N GLU A 201 10.19 13.01 -23.51
CA GLU A 201 10.51 11.87 -22.64
C GLU A 201 9.53 11.74 -21.45
N LEU A 202 8.78 12.80 -21.13
CA LEU A 202 7.78 12.80 -20.07
C LEU A 202 6.46 12.15 -20.50
N ASP A 203 6.21 12.00 -21.80
CA ASP A 203 4.92 11.59 -22.34
C ASP A 203 4.51 10.20 -21.84
N LYS A 204 5.42 9.21 -21.93
CA LYS A 204 5.15 7.84 -21.44
C LYS A 204 4.82 7.84 -19.94
N LYS A 205 5.54 8.63 -19.14
CA LYS A 205 5.32 8.72 -17.68
C LYS A 205 3.99 9.38 -17.33
N VAL A 206 3.57 10.41 -18.08
CA VAL A 206 2.27 11.06 -17.89
C VAL A 206 1.14 10.11 -18.28
N LEU A 207 1.25 9.48 -19.46
CA LEU A 207 0.21 8.58 -19.97
C LEU A 207 0.07 7.31 -19.12
N SER A 208 1.17 6.79 -18.59
CA SER A 208 1.12 5.66 -17.66
C SER A 208 0.44 6.08 -16.36
N PHE A 209 0.80 7.22 -15.77
CA PHE A 209 0.23 7.69 -14.50
C PHE A 209 -1.26 8.04 -14.61
N CYS A 210 -1.68 8.60 -15.75
CA CYS A 210 -3.08 8.95 -16.01
C CYS A 210 -3.92 7.78 -16.56
N TYR A 211 -3.38 6.56 -16.64
CA TYR A 211 -4.04 5.46 -17.33
C TYR A 211 -5.34 5.01 -16.65
N HIS A 212 -5.29 4.63 -15.38
CA HIS A 212 -6.46 4.08 -14.71
C HIS A 212 -7.45 5.15 -14.23
N ARG A 213 -6.97 6.33 -13.84
CA ARG A 213 -7.79 7.42 -13.29
C ARG A 213 -7.34 8.80 -13.75
N ALA A 214 -8.24 9.77 -13.63
CA ALA A 214 -7.96 11.15 -13.96
C ALA A 214 -7.21 11.85 -12.82
N HIS A 215 -6.22 12.69 -13.18
CA HIS A 215 -5.33 13.37 -12.24
C HIS A 215 -5.28 14.88 -12.45
N LYS A 216 -5.08 15.63 -11.36
CA LYS A 216 -4.81 17.08 -11.43
C LYS A 216 -3.38 17.32 -11.89
N VAL A 217 -3.14 18.50 -12.49
CA VAL A 217 -1.79 18.93 -12.87
C VAL A 217 -0.82 18.87 -11.68
N SER A 218 -1.26 19.30 -10.49
CA SER A 218 -0.46 19.25 -9.26
C SER A 218 0.00 17.83 -8.88
N GLU A 219 -0.88 16.84 -9.05
CA GLU A 219 -0.58 15.44 -8.75
C GLU A 219 0.39 14.85 -9.77
N ILE A 220 0.27 15.24 -11.05
CA ILE A 220 1.15 14.75 -12.11
C ILE A 220 2.57 15.30 -11.94
N VAL A 221 2.72 16.60 -11.64
CA VAL A 221 4.05 17.20 -11.46
C VAL A 221 4.75 16.70 -10.19
N GLU A 222 3.98 16.42 -9.13
CA GLU A 222 4.46 15.79 -7.91
C GLU A 222 4.97 14.37 -8.20
N TYR A 223 4.20 13.56 -8.93
CA TYR A 223 4.62 12.22 -9.36
C TYR A 223 5.88 12.24 -10.22
N LEU A 224 6.00 13.21 -11.13
CA LEU A 224 7.16 13.33 -12.02
C LEU A 224 8.39 13.95 -11.35
N GLY A 225 8.25 14.54 -10.15
CA GLY A 225 9.33 15.26 -9.47
C GLY A 225 9.76 16.54 -10.20
N ILE A 226 8.83 17.24 -10.86
CA ILE A 226 9.12 18.46 -11.66
C ILE A 226 8.28 19.65 -11.20
N SER A 227 8.65 20.85 -11.66
CA SER A 227 7.85 22.06 -11.41
C SER A 227 6.68 22.18 -12.40
N ASP A 228 5.56 22.75 -11.93
CA ASP A 228 4.42 23.13 -12.78
C ASP A 228 4.75 24.34 -13.67
N SER A 229 5.53 24.06 -14.72
CA SER A 229 6.07 25.06 -15.64
C SER A 229 5.17 25.28 -16.86
N THR A 230 5.32 26.45 -17.48
CA THR A 230 4.65 26.74 -18.76
C THR A 230 5.09 25.76 -19.85
N TYR A 231 6.34 25.26 -19.78
CA TYR A 231 6.84 24.19 -20.64
C TYR A 231 6.02 22.92 -20.45
N PHE A 232 5.89 22.42 -19.22
CA PHE A 232 5.14 21.18 -18.93
C PHE A 232 3.67 21.27 -19.41
N ARG A 233 2.99 22.37 -19.07
CA ARG A 233 1.58 22.57 -19.46
C ARG A 233 1.39 22.62 -20.98
N LYS A 234 2.27 23.32 -21.72
CA LYS A 234 2.10 23.54 -23.17
C LYS A 234 2.71 22.44 -24.04
N LYS A 235 3.90 21.96 -23.68
CA LYS A 235 4.67 21.01 -24.49
C LYS A 235 4.35 19.55 -24.19
N VAL A 236 3.90 19.25 -22.96
CA VAL A 236 3.51 17.89 -22.57
C VAL A 236 1.99 17.76 -22.55
N LEU A 237 1.32 18.36 -21.56
CA LEU A 237 -0.13 18.14 -21.34
C LEU A 237 -0.99 18.59 -22.52
N ALA A 238 -0.81 19.83 -23.00
CA ALA A 238 -1.59 20.34 -24.13
C ALA A 238 -1.24 19.65 -25.46
N ASN A 239 -0.01 19.13 -25.62
CA ASN A 239 0.37 18.38 -26.82
C ASN A 239 -0.28 17.00 -26.82
N LEU A 240 -0.26 16.29 -25.68
CA LEU A 240 -0.96 15.01 -25.51
C LEU A 240 -2.48 15.16 -25.66
N GLU A 241 -3.06 16.22 -25.12
CA GLU A 241 -4.49 16.57 -25.28
C GLU A 241 -4.81 16.83 -26.76
N LYS A 242 -4.03 17.68 -27.43
CA LYS A 242 -4.23 18.03 -28.85
C LYS A 242 -4.16 16.81 -29.77
N ASN A 243 -3.27 15.86 -29.48
CA ASN A 243 -3.10 14.63 -30.26
C ASN A 243 -4.02 13.48 -29.78
N GLY A 244 -4.93 13.73 -28.83
CA GLY A 244 -5.95 12.78 -28.41
C GLY A 244 -5.50 11.69 -27.43
N TYR A 245 -4.25 11.74 -26.93
CA TYR A 245 -3.72 10.78 -25.97
C TYR A 245 -4.18 11.05 -24.53
N LEU A 246 -4.50 12.31 -24.21
CA LEU A 246 -5.09 12.71 -22.94
C LEU A 246 -6.49 13.31 -23.14
N GLU A 247 -7.44 12.86 -22.35
CA GLU A 247 -8.76 13.44 -22.19
C GLU A 247 -8.75 14.42 -21.01
N LYS A 248 -9.16 15.65 -21.29
CA LYS A 248 -9.29 16.69 -20.27
C LYS A 248 -10.73 16.82 -19.83
N SER A 249 -10.97 16.68 -18.53
CA SER A 249 -12.24 16.98 -17.89
C SER A 249 -12.09 18.15 -16.93
N LYS A 250 -13.20 18.86 -16.67
CA LYS A 250 -13.26 19.92 -15.67
C LYS A 250 -14.24 19.50 -14.59
N LEU A 251 -13.77 19.49 -13.35
CA LEU A 251 -14.62 19.37 -12.18
C LEU A 251 -14.42 20.62 -11.33
N SER A 252 -15.45 21.47 -11.27
CA SER A 252 -15.34 22.83 -10.70
C SER A 252 -14.24 23.64 -11.42
N ARG A 253 -13.36 24.32 -10.68
CA ARG A 253 -12.25 25.14 -11.20
C ARG A 253 -10.99 24.33 -11.58
N ALA A 254 -10.94 23.03 -11.26
CA ALA A 254 -9.77 22.20 -11.50
C ALA A 254 -9.89 21.39 -12.81
N ALA A 255 -8.80 21.36 -13.58
CA ALA A 255 -8.67 20.49 -14.74
C ALA A 255 -8.07 19.14 -14.32
N PHE A 256 -8.65 18.07 -14.85
CA PHE A 256 -8.21 16.70 -14.65
C PHE A 256 -7.88 16.06 -16.01
N TYR A 257 -6.84 15.24 -16.02
CA TYR A 257 -6.32 14.57 -17.22
C TYR A 257 -6.37 13.07 -17.03
N LYS A 258 -6.92 12.35 -18.02
CA LYS A 258 -6.98 10.89 -18.07
C LYS A 258 -6.44 10.40 -19.41
N THR A 259 -5.72 9.29 -19.44
CA THR A 259 -5.24 8.70 -20.68
C THR A 259 -6.40 8.13 -21.49
N ASN A 260 -6.39 8.41 -22.79
CA ASN A 260 -7.34 7.83 -23.74
C ASN A 260 -6.93 6.40 -24.08
N HIS A 261 -7.72 5.42 -23.63
CA HIS A 261 -7.46 3.98 -23.82
C HIS A 261 -7.56 3.54 -25.29
N SER A 262 -8.16 4.34 -26.18
CA SER A 262 -8.15 4.03 -27.62
C SER A 262 -6.80 4.29 -28.29
N MET A 263 -5.94 5.12 -27.67
CA MET A 263 -4.64 5.54 -28.23
C MET A 263 -3.45 4.87 -27.54
N VAL A 264 -3.67 4.30 -26.35
CA VAL A 264 -2.62 3.76 -25.48
C VAL A 264 -3.07 2.39 -24.98
N SER A 265 -2.21 1.39 -25.12
CA SER A 265 -2.46 0.03 -24.64
C SER A 265 -1.51 -0.33 -23.50
N ILE A 266 -1.95 -1.18 -22.57
CA ILE A 266 -1.08 -1.78 -21.55
C ILE A 266 -0.21 -2.85 -22.24
N GLU A 267 1.07 -2.89 -21.90
CA GLU A 267 2.02 -3.95 -22.29
C GLU A 267 1.78 -5.25 -21.51
#